data_AF-A0A970FJ32-F1
#
_entry.id   AF-A0A970FJ32-F1
#
_cell.length_a   1.000
_cell.length_b   1.000
_cell.length_c   1.000
_cell.angle_alpha   90.00
_cell.angle_beta   90.00
_cell.angle_gamma   90.00
#
_symmetry.space_group_name_H-M   'P 1'
#
loop_
_entity.id
_entity.type
_entity.pdbx_description
1 polymer ?
#
loop_
_entity_poly.entity_id
_entity_poly.type
_entity_poly.pdbx_seq_one_letter_code
_entity_poly.pdbx_strand_id
1 'polypeptide(L)'
;MRNGTKYILGAFLVVIGVLVIFGSIELNLSWIFRLSWPTIIIGISFLLFLGYYSKRPYGTGYLVPAGTLFAIGVTFLIGEVFSYNLIWPSFIAAPAVGLLLLYIFGKRSPGLLVPIGILLTLASTFFLGEIFGIWYLVWPGFIASPAVGLLLYYLRGSRNPGLLVPIGILLTIAGLSSFASLFNAWRIVWPGFIMAPAVGLFLLYIAGNRDSSLLLPIFVLTAISVTFFSLFALRHLLWFFRYIVGGILVLAGLTTILNRSSRHYDSSAGPDNFDGDGWSDSSEGFDRSNDYDSNNFNNDK
;
A
#
# COMPACT_ATOMS: atom_id res chain seq x y z
N MET A 1 27.72 14.47 50.21
CA MET A 1 27.55 14.12 48.79
C MET A 1 28.48 12.96 48.42
N ARG A 2 28.07 11.68 48.55
CA ARG A 2 28.92 10.53 48.13
C ARG A 2 28.21 9.17 47.93
N ASN A 3 26.88 9.17 47.77
CA ASN A 3 26.10 7.92 47.75
C ASN A 3 25.58 7.50 46.35
N GLY A 4 25.43 8.43 45.40
CA GLY A 4 24.93 8.10 44.05
C GLY A 4 25.86 7.21 43.22
N THR A 5 27.18 7.33 43.39
CA THR A 5 28.17 6.58 42.62
C THR A 5 28.17 5.08 42.95
N LYS A 6 27.79 4.71 44.18
CA LYS A 6 27.76 3.30 44.61
C LYS A 6 26.61 2.51 43.96
N TYR A 7 25.46 3.16 43.74
CA TYR A 7 24.32 2.53 43.08
C TYR A 7 24.54 2.37 41.57
N ILE A 8 25.21 3.33 40.93
CA ILE A 8 25.63 3.24 39.53
C ILE A 8 26.65 2.13 39.32
N LEU A 9 27.61 1.98 40.24
CA LEU A 9 28.63 0.94 40.16
C LEU A 9 28.02 -0.45 40.39
N GLY A 10 27.05 -0.56 41.30
CA GLY A 10 26.29 -1.80 41.52
C GLY A 10 25.45 -2.21 40.31
N ALA A 11 24.74 -1.27 39.67
CA ALA A 11 23.96 -1.56 38.48
C ALA A 11 24.85 -2.00 37.29
N PHE A 12 26.02 -1.36 37.14
CA PHE A 12 27.00 -1.74 36.11
C PHE A 12 27.56 -3.15 36.33
N LEU A 13 27.82 -3.51 37.59
CA LEU A 13 28.30 -4.85 37.96
C LEU A 13 27.25 -5.94 37.71
N VAL A 14 25.96 -5.65 37.93
CA VAL A 14 24.85 -6.59 37.66
C VAL A 14 24.70 -6.82 36.16
N VAL A 15 24.80 -5.78 35.34
CA VAL A 15 24.74 -5.88 33.87
C VAL A 15 25.92 -6.70 33.34
N ILE A 16 27.14 -6.46 33.85
CA ILE A 16 28.33 -7.24 33.51
C ILE A 16 28.21 -8.70 33.96
N GLY A 17 27.68 -8.94 35.16
CA GLY A 17 27.49 -10.29 35.70
C GLY A 17 26.52 -11.13 34.86
N VAL A 18 25.40 -10.53 34.44
CA VAL A 18 24.45 -11.20 33.54
C VAL A 18 25.11 -11.50 32.18
N LEU A 19 25.94 -10.59 31.67
CA LEU A 19 26.66 -10.77 30.40
C LEU A 19 27.67 -11.93 30.45
N VAL A 20 28.35 -12.12 31.59
CA VAL A 20 29.34 -13.18 31.80
C VAL A 20 28.67 -14.56 31.95
N ILE A 21 27.51 -14.63 32.62
CA ILE A 21 26.77 -15.90 32.78
C ILE A 21 26.19 -16.40 31.45
N PHE A 22 25.85 -15.49 30.53
CA PHE A 22 25.46 -15.86 29.16
C PHE A 22 26.65 -16.29 28.27
N GLY A 23 27.89 -16.05 28.69
CA GLY A 23 29.11 -16.41 27.96
C GLY A 23 29.60 -17.85 28.16
N SER A 24 28.98 -18.63 29.06
CA SER A 24 29.40 -20.01 29.37
C SER A 24 28.67 -21.09 28.56
N ILE A 25 27.93 -20.69 27.52
CA ILE A 25 27.31 -21.60 26.55
C ILE A 25 28.19 -21.53 25.29
N GLU A 26 28.51 -22.66 24.67
CA GLU A 26 29.42 -22.83 23.52
C GLU A 26 29.00 -22.00 22.28
N LEU A 27 29.13 -20.67 22.37
CA LEU A 27 28.67 -19.73 21.35
C LEU A 27 29.88 -19.21 20.59
N ASN A 28 29.86 -19.37 19.27
CA ASN A 28 30.76 -18.75 18.31
C ASN A 28 31.16 -17.33 18.77
N LEU A 29 32.42 -17.14 19.18
CA LEU A 29 32.95 -15.83 19.61
C LEU A 29 32.70 -14.73 18.56
N SER A 30 32.69 -15.09 17.27
CA SER A 30 32.32 -14.17 16.17
C SER A 30 30.90 -13.60 16.28
N TRP A 31 29.92 -14.38 16.74
CA TRP A 31 28.54 -13.93 16.89
C TRP A 31 28.39 -12.97 18.08
N ILE A 32 29.09 -13.27 19.18
CA ILE A 32 29.18 -12.38 20.35
C ILE A 32 29.89 -11.06 20.03
N PHE A 33 30.98 -11.08 19.26
CA PHE A 33 31.65 -9.86 18.82
C PHE A 33 30.80 -9.03 17.84
N ARG A 34 29.94 -9.67 17.05
CA ARG A 34 28.97 -8.99 16.19
C ARG A 34 27.84 -8.33 17.00
N LEU A 35 27.37 -8.98 18.07
CA LEU A 35 26.33 -8.44 18.95
C LEU A 35 26.85 -7.37 19.95
N SER A 36 28.14 -7.40 20.28
CA SER A 36 28.72 -6.49 21.27
C SER A 36 28.82 -5.04 20.79
N TRP A 37 29.03 -4.80 19.50
CA TRP A 37 29.13 -3.43 18.98
C TRP A 37 27.80 -2.65 18.99
N PRO A 38 26.66 -3.21 18.52
CA PRO A 38 25.35 -2.56 18.66
C PRO A 38 24.97 -2.29 20.12
N THR A 39 25.31 -3.20 21.04
CA THR A 39 25.03 -3.02 22.48
C THR A 39 25.88 -1.91 23.10
N ILE A 40 27.12 -1.70 22.64
CA ILE A 40 27.94 -0.52 23.02
C ILE A 40 27.24 0.78 22.58
N ILE A 41 26.71 0.84 21.35
CA ILE A 41 25.98 2.02 20.84
C ILE A 41 24.73 2.31 21.69
N ILE A 42 23.95 1.27 22.03
CA ILE A 42 22.81 1.39 22.93
C ILE A 42 23.25 1.87 24.32
N GLY A 43 24.38 1.37 24.83
CA GLY A 43 24.97 1.80 26.10
C GLY A 43 25.33 3.29 26.11
N ILE A 44 25.95 3.79 25.03
CA ILE A 44 26.29 5.22 24.88
C ILE A 44 25.02 6.09 24.82
N SER A 45 24.01 5.63 24.07
CA SER A 45 22.71 6.30 24.02
C SER A 45 22.04 6.37 25.39
N PHE A 46 22.07 5.27 26.14
CA PHE A 46 21.52 5.21 27.50
C PHE A 46 22.27 6.15 28.46
N LEU A 47 23.60 6.25 28.34
CA LEU A 47 24.40 7.22 29.11
C LEU A 47 24.00 8.67 28.80
N LEU A 48 23.72 9.00 27.54
CA LEU A 48 23.22 10.33 27.16
C LEU A 48 21.82 10.61 27.77
N PHE A 49 20.95 9.60 27.80
CA PHE A 49 19.65 9.68 28.49
C PHE A 49 19.81 9.94 29.99
N LEU A 50 20.77 9.26 30.63
CA LEU A 50 21.10 9.45 32.05
C LEU A 50 21.68 10.85 32.31
N GLY A 51 22.53 11.33 31.39
CA GLY A 51 23.09 12.68 31.40
C GLY A 51 22.01 13.77 31.30
N TYR A 52 20.98 13.55 30.47
CA TYR A 52 19.80 14.41 30.42
C TYR A 52 19.04 14.44 31.76
N TYR A 53 18.79 13.26 32.34
CA TYR A 53 18.05 13.16 33.61
C TYR A 53 18.80 13.85 34.77
N SER A 54 20.13 13.82 34.76
CA SER A 54 20.98 14.42 35.79
C SER A 54 21.10 15.95 35.71
N LYS A 55 20.78 16.60 34.57
CA LYS A 55 20.96 18.05 34.34
C LYS A 55 19.69 18.76 33.87
N ARG A 56 18.51 18.41 34.41
CA ARG A 56 17.31 19.23 34.17
C ARG A 56 17.55 20.66 34.70
N PRO A 57 17.22 21.74 33.95
CA PRO A 57 16.34 21.81 32.76
C PRO A 57 17.01 22.11 31.39
N TYR A 58 18.34 22.27 31.29
CA TYR A 58 18.99 22.79 30.06
C TYR A 58 19.50 21.71 29.07
N GLY A 59 19.31 20.42 29.39
CA GLY A 59 19.90 19.30 28.63
C GLY A 59 19.15 18.85 27.37
N THR A 60 18.15 19.59 26.88
CA THR A 60 17.26 19.13 25.79
C THR A 60 17.99 18.82 24.48
N GLY A 61 19.14 19.46 24.24
CA GLY A 61 19.99 19.19 23.07
C GLY A 61 20.59 17.79 23.02
N TYR A 62 20.74 17.10 24.17
CA TYR A 62 21.29 15.74 24.21
C TYR A 62 20.27 14.66 23.80
N LEU A 63 18.97 14.99 23.71
CA LEU A 63 17.94 14.00 23.37
C LEU A 63 17.96 13.58 21.91
N VAL A 64 18.26 14.49 20.99
CA VAL A 64 18.33 14.15 19.56
C VAL A 64 19.42 13.10 19.33
N PRO A 65 20.70 13.32 19.71
CA PRO A 65 21.73 12.31 19.51
C PRO A 65 21.45 11.05 20.33
N ALA A 66 20.91 11.16 21.56
CA ALA A 66 20.53 9.98 22.34
C ALA A 66 19.50 9.12 21.61
N GLY A 67 18.39 9.71 21.16
CA GLY A 67 17.31 9.00 20.49
C GLY A 67 17.71 8.44 19.11
N THR A 68 18.50 9.19 18.34
CA THR A 68 19.02 8.69 17.06
C THR A 68 19.98 7.51 17.28
N LEU A 69 20.93 7.61 18.22
CA LEU A 69 21.85 6.51 18.53
C LEU A 69 21.12 5.30 19.13
N PHE A 70 20.06 5.53 19.91
CA PHE A 70 19.22 4.47 20.44
C PHE A 70 18.59 3.69 19.28
N ALA A 71 17.93 4.40 18.36
CA ALA A 71 17.26 3.80 17.22
C ALA A 71 18.26 3.12 16.27
N ILE A 72 19.44 3.69 16.03
CA ILE A 72 20.52 3.07 15.25
C ILE A 72 21.01 1.79 15.94
N GLY A 73 21.27 1.82 17.25
CA GLY A 73 21.71 0.66 18.00
C GLY A 73 20.69 -0.48 17.98
N VAL A 74 19.41 -0.16 18.16
CA VAL A 74 18.30 -1.12 18.03
C VAL A 74 18.21 -1.65 16.59
N THR A 75 18.36 -0.79 15.58
CA THR A 75 18.33 -1.16 14.16
C THR A 75 19.45 -2.14 13.82
N PHE A 76 20.67 -1.91 14.31
CA PHE A 76 21.78 -2.84 14.11
C PHE A 76 21.59 -4.15 14.87
N LEU A 77 21.01 -4.12 16.07
CA LEU A 77 20.71 -5.33 16.82
C LEU A 77 19.68 -6.19 16.08
N ILE A 78 18.59 -5.57 15.60
CA ILE A 78 17.62 -6.22 14.72
C ILE A 78 18.31 -6.68 13.41
N GLY A 79 19.24 -5.88 12.89
CA GLY A 79 20.10 -6.15 11.71
C GLY A 79 20.95 -7.40 11.77
N GLU A 80 21.29 -7.85 12.98
CA GLU A 80 22.05 -9.08 13.16
C GLU A 80 21.13 -10.30 13.35
N VAL A 81 19.91 -10.06 13.83
CA VAL A 81 18.87 -11.11 13.98
C VAL A 81 18.13 -11.37 12.66
N PHE A 82 17.94 -10.34 11.85
CA PHE A 82 17.24 -10.35 10.56
C PHE A 82 18.17 -9.84 9.47
N SER A 83 17.97 -10.23 8.20
CA SER A 83 18.82 -9.73 7.11
C SER A 83 18.77 -8.20 6.94
N TYR A 84 19.94 -7.58 6.78
CA TYR A 84 20.13 -6.13 6.59
C TYR A 84 19.25 -5.51 5.48
N ASN A 85 18.87 -6.29 4.46
CA ASN A 85 17.97 -5.86 3.39
C ASN A 85 16.55 -5.50 3.89
N LEU A 86 16.06 -6.09 4.97
CA LEU A 86 14.73 -5.76 5.50
C LEU A 86 14.74 -4.49 6.38
N ILE A 87 15.93 -4.08 6.82
CA ILE A 87 16.10 -3.22 7.99
C ILE A 87 16.62 -1.84 7.58
N TRP A 88 17.06 -1.69 6.32
CA TRP A 88 17.50 -0.41 5.79
C TRP A 88 16.48 0.73 5.99
N PRO A 89 15.15 0.53 5.91
CA PRO A 89 14.18 1.61 6.15
C PRO A 89 14.23 2.14 7.59
N SER A 90 14.63 1.31 8.55
CA SER A 90 14.78 1.72 9.95
C SER A 90 15.94 2.71 10.15
N PHE A 91 16.96 2.74 9.28
CA PHE A 91 17.98 3.79 9.31
C PHE A 91 17.40 5.17 8.99
N ILE A 92 16.39 5.24 8.11
CA ILE A 92 15.66 6.48 7.81
C ILE A 92 14.75 6.86 9.00
N ALA A 93 14.18 5.87 9.69
CA ALA A 93 13.38 6.09 10.89
C ALA A 93 14.22 6.60 12.08
N ALA A 94 15.50 6.25 12.16
CA ALA A 94 16.35 6.58 13.30
C ALA A 94 16.42 8.09 13.65
N PRO A 95 16.71 9.00 12.71
CA PRO A 95 16.65 10.44 12.99
C PRO A 95 15.22 10.90 13.34
N ALA A 96 14.18 10.25 12.80
CA ALA A 96 12.80 10.54 13.14
C ALA A 96 12.50 10.25 14.62
N VAL A 97 12.99 9.12 15.14
CA VAL A 97 12.85 8.73 16.55
C VAL A 97 13.62 9.69 17.46
N GLY A 98 14.83 10.13 17.07
CA GLY A 98 15.59 11.15 17.78
C GLY A 98 14.84 12.48 17.89
N LEU A 99 14.23 12.94 16.79
CA LEU A 99 13.39 14.14 16.76
C LEU A 99 12.07 13.95 17.54
N LEU A 100 11.48 12.76 17.52
CA LEU A 100 10.28 12.42 18.27
C LEU A 100 10.53 12.47 19.79
N LEU A 101 11.67 11.98 20.26
CA LEU A 101 12.09 12.10 21.65
C LEU A 101 12.30 13.56 22.06
N LEU A 102 12.94 14.36 21.20
CA LEU A 102 13.05 15.81 21.40
C LEU A 102 11.68 16.47 21.54
N TYR A 103 10.71 16.05 20.72
CA TYR A 103 9.35 16.58 20.76
C TYR A 103 8.60 16.22 22.06
N ILE A 104 8.75 14.99 22.56
CA ILE A 104 8.04 14.51 23.76
C ILE A 104 8.58 15.16 25.04
N PHE A 105 9.90 15.28 25.16
CA PHE A 105 10.57 15.70 26.40
C PHE A 105 11.12 17.14 26.37
N GLY A 106 11.18 17.76 25.18
CA GLY A 106 11.63 19.13 24.99
C GLY A 106 10.51 20.16 25.00
N LYS A 107 10.83 21.37 24.53
CA LYS A 107 9.82 22.39 24.25
C LYS A 107 8.99 21.89 23.07
N ARG A 108 7.69 21.65 23.28
CA ARG A 108 6.73 21.16 22.27
C ARG A 108 6.56 22.17 21.13
N SER A 109 7.55 22.28 20.25
CA SER A 109 7.46 23.09 19.04
C SER A 109 6.71 22.28 17.99
N PRO A 110 5.56 22.77 17.49
CA PRO A 110 4.76 22.02 16.55
C PRO A 110 5.47 21.82 15.20
N GLY A 111 6.35 22.74 14.80
CA GLY A 111 7.11 22.65 13.54
C GLY A 111 7.98 21.40 13.40
N LEU A 112 8.39 20.77 14.51
CA LEU A 112 9.19 19.56 14.49
C LEU A 112 8.41 18.31 14.05
N LEU A 113 7.07 18.31 14.17
CA LEU A 113 6.25 17.15 13.79
C LEU A 113 6.20 16.93 12.28
N VAL A 114 6.41 17.97 11.46
CA VAL A 114 6.37 17.83 10.00
C VAL A 114 7.51 16.90 9.53
N PRO A 115 8.80 17.18 9.85
CA PRO A 115 9.89 16.24 9.55
C PRO A 115 9.69 14.85 10.16
N ILE A 116 9.25 14.77 11.42
CA ILE A 116 9.04 13.49 12.12
C ILE A 116 8.02 12.63 11.37
N GLY A 117 6.87 13.21 11.02
CA GLY A 117 5.81 12.51 10.30
C GLY A 117 6.24 12.09 8.90
N ILE A 118 6.97 12.95 8.19
CA ILE A 118 7.49 12.64 6.85
C ILE A 118 8.45 11.44 6.90
N LEU A 119 9.46 11.50 7.78
CA LEU A 119 10.47 10.46 7.91
C LEU A 119 9.86 9.12 8.36
N LEU A 120 8.95 9.15 9.34
CA LEU A 120 8.31 7.94 9.86
C LEU A 120 7.40 7.28 8.81
N THR A 121 6.65 8.09 8.05
CA THR A 121 5.80 7.58 6.97
C THR A 121 6.62 7.02 5.81
N LEU A 122 7.74 7.67 5.45
CA LEU A 122 8.66 7.16 4.42
C LEU A 122 9.30 5.84 4.86
N ALA A 123 9.83 5.78 6.08
CA ALA A 123 10.41 4.56 6.62
C ALA A 123 9.39 3.41 6.66
N SER A 124 8.17 3.68 7.11
CA SER A 124 7.08 2.70 7.12
C SER A 124 6.71 2.23 5.71
N THR A 125 6.62 3.16 4.75
CA THR A 125 6.34 2.85 3.34
C THR A 125 7.40 1.94 2.74
N PHE A 126 8.68 2.26 2.94
CA PHE A 126 9.79 1.44 2.44
C PHE A 126 9.85 0.08 3.15
N PHE A 127 9.57 0.03 4.45
CA PHE A 127 9.51 -1.22 5.21
C PHE A 127 8.39 -2.15 4.73
N LEU A 128 7.19 -1.61 4.49
CA LEU A 128 6.09 -2.36 3.88
C LEU A 128 6.44 -2.80 2.46
N GLY A 129 7.04 -1.92 1.66
CA GLY A 129 7.47 -2.24 0.29
C GLY A 129 8.42 -3.43 0.24
N GLU A 130 9.38 -3.49 1.16
CA GLU A 130 10.34 -4.58 1.26
C GLU A 130 9.71 -5.87 1.79
N ILE A 131 8.87 -5.80 2.84
CA ILE A 131 8.20 -6.98 3.42
C ILE A 131 7.28 -7.67 2.42
N PHE A 132 6.49 -6.88 1.69
CA PHE A 132 5.51 -7.41 0.74
C PHE A 132 6.11 -7.65 -0.65
N GLY A 133 7.30 -7.12 -0.93
CA GLY A 133 7.91 -7.13 -2.27
C GLY A 133 7.16 -6.23 -3.28
N ILE A 134 6.36 -5.29 -2.79
CA ILE A 134 5.42 -4.49 -3.57
C ILE A 134 5.94 -3.07 -3.76
N TRP A 135 6.83 -2.91 -4.74
CA TRP A 135 7.41 -1.59 -5.06
C TRP A 135 6.40 -0.59 -5.63
N TYR A 136 5.30 -1.08 -6.22
CA TYR A 136 4.26 -0.19 -6.75
C TYR A 136 3.47 0.55 -5.65
N LEU A 137 3.44 0.03 -4.42
CA LEU A 137 2.78 0.69 -3.27
C LEU A 137 3.62 1.81 -2.65
N VAL A 138 4.91 1.88 -2.99
CA VAL A 138 5.84 2.88 -2.46
C VAL A 138 5.51 4.28 -2.99
N TRP A 139 5.02 4.36 -4.23
CA TRP A 139 4.68 5.62 -4.90
C TRP A 139 3.53 6.38 -4.20
N PRO A 140 2.38 5.75 -3.87
CA PRO A 140 1.38 6.36 -3.00
C PRO A 140 1.92 6.82 -1.63
N GLY A 141 2.81 6.04 -1.02
CA GLY A 141 3.39 6.37 0.28
C GLY A 141 4.28 7.61 0.27
N PHE A 142 4.96 7.89 -0.84
CA PHE A 142 5.71 9.15 -1.01
C PHE A 142 4.80 10.37 -1.01
N ILE A 143 3.61 10.27 -1.60
CA ILE A 143 2.58 11.33 -1.58
C ILE A 143 1.93 11.43 -0.19
N ALA A 144 1.74 10.30 0.49
CA ALA A 144 1.17 10.25 1.84
C ALA A 144 2.10 10.91 2.87
N SER A 145 3.42 10.81 2.69
CA SER A 145 4.42 11.30 3.65
C SER A 145 4.26 12.77 4.07
N PRO A 146 4.23 13.76 3.14
CA PRO A 146 3.98 15.15 3.51
C PRO A 146 2.57 15.37 4.07
N ALA A 147 1.58 14.58 3.63
CA ALA A 147 0.21 14.65 4.15
C ALA A 147 0.16 14.31 5.64
N VAL A 148 0.79 13.21 6.05
CA VAL A 148 0.84 12.75 7.44
C VAL A 148 1.68 13.70 8.30
N GLY A 149 2.80 14.21 7.78
CA GLY A 149 3.61 15.23 8.46
C GLY A 149 2.80 16.49 8.78
N LEU A 150 2.05 17.01 7.81
CA LEU A 150 1.17 18.17 7.98
C LEU A 150 -0.05 17.86 8.87
N LEU A 151 -0.62 16.65 8.79
CA LEU A 151 -1.71 16.21 9.66
C LEU A 151 -1.30 16.19 11.14
N LEU A 152 -0.11 15.64 11.43
CA LEU A 152 0.44 15.61 12.79
C LEU A 152 0.72 17.03 13.30
N TYR A 153 1.23 17.92 12.45
CA TYR A 153 1.39 19.33 12.76
C TYR A 153 0.05 20.00 13.12
N TYR A 154 -1.00 19.74 12.34
CA TYR A 154 -2.33 20.29 12.60
C TYR A 154 -2.95 19.77 13.91
N LEU A 155 -2.87 18.46 14.17
CA LEU A 155 -3.48 17.84 15.36
C LEU A 155 -2.85 18.32 16.68
N ARG A 156 -1.58 18.71 16.64
CA ARG A 156 -0.78 18.95 17.85
C ARG A 156 -0.25 20.39 17.97
N GLY A 157 -0.28 21.15 16.87
CA GLY A 157 0.15 22.55 16.81
C GLY A 157 -1.01 23.53 16.78
N SER A 158 -0.81 24.64 16.08
CA SER A 158 -1.84 25.64 15.85
C SER A 158 -2.91 25.07 14.92
N ARG A 159 -4.15 25.01 15.40
CA ARG A 159 -5.33 24.58 14.65
C ARG A 159 -5.71 25.62 13.59
N ASN A 160 -4.81 25.89 12.65
CA ASN A 160 -5.07 26.78 11.53
C ASN A 160 -5.89 25.98 10.51
N PRO A 161 -7.18 26.30 10.32
CA PRO A 161 -8.05 25.53 9.45
C PRO A 161 -7.54 25.52 7.99
N GLY A 162 -6.85 26.57 7.54
CA GLY A 162 -6.30 26.64 6.18
C GLY A 162 -5.34 25.52 5.78
N LEU A 163 -4.66 24.87 6.74
CA LEU A 163 -3.75 23.75 6.46
C LEU A 163 -4.50 22.44 6.13
N LEU A 164 -5.78 22.31 6.49
CA LEU A 164 -6.53 21.06 6.25
C LEU A 164 -6.87 20.83 4.78
N VAL A 165 -6.96 21.89 3.97
CA VAL A 165 -7.22 21.76 2.54
C VAL A 165 -6.09 20.98 1.86
N PRO A 166 -4.80 21.40 1.93
CA PRO A 166 -3.71 20.62 1.35
C PRO A 166 -3.54 19.25 2.01
N ILE A 167 -3.76 19.11 3.32
CA ILE A 167 -3.71 17.81 4.01
C ILE A 167 -4.75 16.85 3.45
N GLY A 168 -6.01 17.28 3.35
CA GLY A 168 -7.10 16.44 2.87
C GLY A 168 -6.96 16.09 1.39
N ILE A 169 -6.47 17.02 0.55
CA ILE A 169 -6.16 16.74 -0.85
C ILE A 169 -5.08 15.65 -0.95
N LEU A 170 -3.94 15.84 -0.26
CA LEU A 170 -2.83 14.89 -0.31
C LEU A 170 -3.22 13.52 0.24
N LEU A 171 -3.98 13.47 1.35
CA LEU A 171 -4.44 12.23 1.95
C LEU A 171 -5.43 11.49 1.04
N THR A 172 -6.32 12.21 0.37
CA THR A 172 -7.25 11.62 -0.59
C THR A 172 -6.52 11.09 -1.81
N ILE A 173 -5.59 11.88 -2.38
CA ILE A 173 -4.76 11.42 -3.51
C ILE A 173 -3.94 10.18 -3.13
N ALA A 174 -3.31 10.18 -1.95
CA ALA A 174 -2.55 9.03 -1.46
C ALA A 174 -3.43 7.79 -1.24
N GLY A 175 -4.62 7.97 -0.67
CA GLY A 175 -5.59 6.89 -0.47
C GLY A 175 -6.09 6.31 -1.79
N LEU A 176 -6.42 7.17 -2.75
CA LEU A 176 -6.84 6.75 -4.09
C LEU A 176 -5.72 6.06 -4.85
N SER A 177 -4.51 6.60 -4.78
CA SER A 177 -3.33 5.99 -5.40
C SER A 177 -3.02 4.62 -4.79
N SER A 178 -3.16 4.48 -3.47
CA SER A 178 -3.01 3.18 -2.78
C SER A 178 -4.10 2.20 -3.20
N PHE A 179 -5.35 2.65 -3.28
CA PHE A 179 -6.47 1.84 -3.75
C PHE A 179 -6.32 1.42 -5.22
N ALA A 180 -5.96 2.35 -6.11
CA ALA A 180 -5.70 2.09 -7.52
C ALA A 180 -4.60 1.05 -7.70
N SER A 181 -3.55 1.15 -6.87
CA SER A 181 -2.43 0.21 -6.86
C SER A 181 -2.82 -1.18 -6.37
N LEU A 182 -3.66 -1.29 -5.34
CA LEU A 182 -4.14 -2.57 -4.81
C LEU A 182 -5.09 -3.30 -5.77
N PHE A 183 -5.98 -2.56 -6.44
CA PHE A 183 -7.00 -3.13 -7.33
C PHE A 183 -6.60 -3.09 -8.82
N ASN A 184 -5.40 -2.61 -9.13
CA ASN A 184 -4.93 -2.32 -10.50
C ASN A 184 -5.95 -1.53 -11.35
N ALA A 185 -6.70 -0.64 -10.70
CA ALA A 185 -7.93 -0.04 -11.22
C ALA A 185 -7.74 1.43 -11.65
N TRP A 186 -6.56 1.78 -12.17
CA TRP A 186 -6.22 3.16 -12.55
C TRP A 186 -7.24 3.85 -13.46
N ARG A 187 -7.85 3.09 -14.38
CA ARG A 187 -8.92 3.59 -15.27
C ARG A 187 -10.20 3.97 -14.52
N ILE A 188 -10.50 3.31 -13.41
CA ILE A 188 -11.72 3.52 -12.61
C ILE A 188 -11.51 4.63 -11.58
N VAL A 189 -10.28 4.81 -11.08
CA VAL A 189 -9.98 5.73 -9.98
C VAL A 189 -9.84 7.18 -10.43
N TRP A 190 -9.72 7.44 -11.74
CA TRP A 190 -9.54 8.78 -12.31
C TRP A 190 -10.58 9.83 -11.86
N PRO A 191 -11.90 9.54 -11.83
CA PRO A 191 -12.92 10.47 -11.30
C PRO A 191 -12.77 10.78 -9.81
N GLY A 192 -12.13 9.88 -9.07
CA GLY A 192 -11.87 10.06 -7.65
C GLY A 192 -10.85 11.17 -7.38
N PHE A 193 -9.97 11.51 -8.32
CA PHE A 193 -9.05 12.64 -8.12
C PHE A 193 -9.79 13.98 -8.02
N ILE A 194 -10.96 14.11 -8.67
CA ILE A 194 -11.87 15.27 -8.55
C ILE A 194 -12.48 15.33 -7.15
N MET A 195 -12.56 14.21 -6.44
CA MET A 195 -13.03 14.14 -5.04
C MET A 195 -11.99 14.70 -4.06
N ALA A 196 -10.70 14.72 -4.41
CA ALA A 196 -9.63 15.12 -3.48
C ALA A 196 -9.77 16.57 -2.97
N PRO A 197 -10.03 17.59 -3.82
CA PRO A 197 -10.36 18.94 -3.36
C PRO A 197 -11.63 18.99 -2.51
N ALA A 198 -12.64 18.18 -2.84
CA ALA A 198 -13.91 18.14 -2.11
C ALA A 198 -13.69 17.68 -0.66
N VAL A 199 -12.89 16.62 -0.47
CA VAL A 199 -12.52 16.12 0.87
C VAL A 199 -11.66 17.13 1.63
N GLY A 200 -10.69 17.78 0.96
CA GLY A 200 -9.90 18.86 1.56
C GLY A 200 -10.75 20.02 2.08
N LEU A 201 -11.71 20.48 1.28
CA LEU A 201 -12.66 21.53 1.68
C LEU A 201 -13.65 21.05 2.76
N PHE A 202 -14.06 19.79 2.72
CA PHE A 202 -14.91 19.20 3.76
C PHE A 202 -14.20 19.17 5.12
N LEU A 203 -12.93 18.80 5.16
CA LEU A 203 -12.12 18.87 6.37
C LEU A 203 -11.98 20.30 6.87
N LEU A 204 -11.78 21.28 5.98
CA LEU A 204 -11.77 22.71 6.32
C LEU A 204 -13.10 23.14 6.96
N TYR A 205 -14.24 22.69 6.42
CA TYR A 205 -15.57 23.02 6.95
C TYR A 205 -15.77 22.49 8.39
N ILE A 206 -15.34 21.26 8.68
CA ILE A 206 -15.43 20.67 10.03
C ILE A 206 -14.50 21.39 11.03
N ALA A 207 -13.29 21.74 10.60
CA ALA A 207 -12.27 22.35 11.46
C ALA A 207 -12.42 23.87 11.64
N GLY A 208 -13.06 24.54 10.69
CA GLY A 208 -13.32 25.98 10.71
C GLY A 208 -14.62 26.34 11.44
N ASN A 209 -15.07 27.57 11.24
CA ASN A 209 -16.26 28.13 11.90
C ASN A 209 -17.60 27.68 11.28
N ARG A 210 -17.60 26.57 10.52
CA ARG A 210 -18.78 26.04 9.79
C ARG A 210 -19.49 27.08 8.90
N ASP A 211 -18.73 27.88 8.16
CA ASP A 211 -19.33 28.86 7.25
C ASP A 211 -20.09 28.14 6.13
N SER A 212 -21.40 28.39 6.04
CA SER A 212 -22.30 27.76 5.06
C SER A 212 -21.90 28.05 3.60
N SER A 213 -21.09 29.07 3.35
CA SER A 213 -20.57 29.43 2.02
C SER A 213 -19.62 28.39 1.42
N LEU A 214 -18.95 27.58 2.25
CA LEU A 214 -18.03 26.51 1.80
C LEU A 214 -18.76 25.22 1.43
N LEU A 215 -19.99 25.03 1.92
CA LEU A 215 -20.77 23.80 1.74
C LEU A 215 -21.27 23.65 0.30
N LEU A 216 -21.58 24.76 -0.38
CA LEU A 216 -22.03 24.75 -1.76
C LEU A 216 -20.96 24.18 -2.73
N PRO A 217 -19.69 24.65 -2.72
CA PRO A 217 -18.61 24.02 -3.48
C PRO A 217 -18.44 22.53 -3.15
N ILE A 218 -18.41 22.17 -1.86
CA ILE A 218 -18.22 20.77 -1.45
C ILE A 218 -19.32 19.89 -2.04
N PHE A 219 -20.58 20.31 -1.93
CA PHE A 219 -21.71 19.54 -2.46
C PHE A 219 -21.65 19.39 -3.98
N VAL A 220 -21.31 20.45 -4.70
CA VAL A 220 -21.16 20.40 -6.18
C VAL A 220 -20.02 19.47 -6.58
N LEU A 221 -18.84 19.58 -5.96
CA LEU A 221 -17.70 18.72 -6.31
C LEU A 221 -17.97 17.24 -5.97
N THR A 222 -18.56 16.96 -4.81
CA THR A 222 -18.92 15.59 -4.41
C THR A 222 -19.98 14.99 -5.32
N ALA A 223 -21.02 15.74 -5.69
CA ALA A 223 -22.05 15.29 -6.62
C ALA A 223 -21.49 14.98 -8.01
N ILE A 224 -20.60 15.84 -8.54
CA ILE A 224 -19.94 15.60 -9.83
C ILE A 224 -19.07 14.34 -9.77
N SER A 225 -18.24 14.18 -8.73
CA SER A 225 -17.36 13.01 -8.60
C SER A 225 -18.16 11.71 -8.46
N VAL A 226 -19.21 11.69 -7.63
CA VAL A 226 -20.11 10.53 -7.47
C VAL A 226 -20.83 10.21 -8.77
N THR A 227 -21.28 11.22 -9.52
CA THR A 227 -21.95 11.02 -10.82
C THR A 227 -21.01 10.38 -11.84
N PHE A 228 -19.79 10.91 -11.97
CA PHE A 228 -18.79 10.33 -12.88
C PHE A 228 -18.38 8.92 -12.45
N PHE A 229 -18.19 8.68 -11.16
CA PHE A 229 -17.86 7.35 -10.64
C PHE A 229 -18.99 6.35 -10.88
N SER A 230 -20.25 6.75 -10.63
CA SER A 230 -21.44 5.95 -10.87
C SER A 230 -21.58 5.56 -12.35
N LEU A 231 -21.46 6.53 -13.26
CA LEU A 231 -21.50 6.27 -14.70
C LEU A 231 -20.38 5.33 -15.16
N PHE A 232 -19.18 5.46 -14.59
CA PHE A 232 -18.04 4.61 -14.92
C PHE A 232 -18.22 3.18 -14.39
N ALA A 233 -18.66 3.03 -13.13
CA ALA A 233 -18.94 1.75 -12.50
C ALA A 233 -20.05 0.98 -13.25
N LEU A 234 -21.14 1.68 -13.62
CA LEU A 234 -22.23 1.12 -14.43
C LEU A 234 -21.75 0.67 -15.81
N ARG A 235 -20.94 1.48 -16.49
CA ARG A 235 -20.40 1.14 -17.82
C ARG A 235 -19.47 -0.08 -17.78
N HIS A 236 -18.66 -0.22 -16.74
CA HIS A 236 -17.81 -1.39 -16.55
C HIS A 236 -18.62 -2.65 -16.22
N LEU A 237 -19.63 -2.53 -15.34
CA LEU A 237 -20.55 -3.60 -14.99
C LEU A 237 -21.33 -4.10 -16.22
N LEU A 238 -21.82 -3.20 -17.08
CA LEU A 238 -22.53 -3.55 -18.30
C LEU A 238 -21.67 -4.30 -19.32
N TRP A 239 -20.37 -3.99 -19.40
CA TRP A 239 -19.44 -4.71 -20.27
C TRP A 239 -19.19 -6.14 -19.77
N PHE A 240 -19.02 -6.30 -18.47
CA PHE A 240 -18.95 -7.61 -17.80
C PHE A 240 -20.24 -8.41 -17.98
N PHE A 241 -21.40 -7.78 -17.81
CA PHE A 241 -22.70 -8.42 -18.00
C PHE A 241 -22.90 -8.86 -19.45
N ARG A 242 -22.50 -8.03 -20.42
CA ARG A 242 -22.53 -8.40 -21.84
C ARG A 242 -21.59 -9.56 -22.16
N TYR A 243 -20.43 -9.62 -21.51
CA TYR A 243 -19.50 -10.75 -21.62
C TYR A 243 -20.05 -12.03 -20.99
N ILE A 244 -20.68 -11.94 -19.82
CA ILE A 244 -21.32 -13.07 -19.13
C ILE A 244 -22.50 -13.61 -19.94
N VAL A 245 -23.39 -12.73 -20.41
CA VAL A 245 -24.53 -13.12 -21.26
C VAL A 245 -24.03 -13.71 -22.57
N GLY A 246 -23.00 -13.13 -23.19
CA GLY A 246 -22.35 -13.68 -24.38
C GLY A 246 -21.74 -15.06 -24.13
N GLY A 247 -21.04 -15.25 -23.02
CA GLY A 247 -20.44 -16.52 -22.64
C GLY A 247 -21.47 -17.61 -22.36
N ILE A 248 -22.56 -17.27 -21.65
CA ILE A 248 -23.69 -18.17 -21.42
C ILE A 248 -24.36 -18.55 -22.74
N LEU A 249 -24.52 -17.61 -23.67
CA LEU A 249 -25.13 -17.86 -24.97
C LEU A 249 -24.26 -18.79 -25.85
N VAL A 250 -22.94 -18.61 -25.80
CA VAL A 250 -21.97 -19.49 -26.49
C VAL A 250 -22.00 -20.90 -25.87
N LEU A 251 -22.00 -21.02 -24.54
CA LEU A 251 -22.13 -22.32 -23.87
C LEU A 251 -23.47 -23.00 -24.17
N ALA A 252 -24.57 -22.24 -24.18
CA ALA A 252 -25.91 -22.72 -24.51
C ALA A 252 -26.00 -23.19 -25.97
N GLY A 253 -25.35 -22.46 -26.90
CA GLY A 253 -25.22 -22.87 -28.29
C GLY A 253 -24.46 -24.18 -28.43
N LEU A 254 -23.34 -24.33 -27.72
CA LEU A 254 -22.52 -25.53 -27.77
C LEU A 254 -23.23 -26.76 -27.17
N THR A 255 -23.91 -26.60 -26.03
CA THR A 255 -24.71 -27.66 -25.41
C THR A 255 -25.89 -28.08 -26.27
N THR A 256 -26.53 -27.15 -26.97
CA THR A 256 -27.64 -27.47 -27.89
C THR A 256 -27.19 -28.30 -29.09
N ILE A 257 -25.99 -28.04 -29.61
CA ILE A 257 -25.41 -28.82 -30.73
C ILE A 257 -25.02 -30.24 -30.25
N LEU A 258 -24.41 -30.36 -29.08
CA LEU A 258 -24.02 -31.66 -28.52
C LEU A 258 -25.22 -32.55 -28.16
N ASN A 259 -26.34 -31.96 -27.74
CA ASN A 259 -27.54 -32.70 -27.37
C ASN A 259 -28.38 -33.18 -28.58
N ARG A 260 -27.99 -32.85 -29.82
CA ARG A 260 -28.59 -33.45 -31.04
C ARG A 260 -27.88 -34.71 -31.52
N SER A 261 -26.67 -35.00 -31.05
CA SER A 261 -25.85 -36.11 -31.55
C SER A 261 -26.17 -37.48 -30.94
N SER A 262 -27.21 -37.58 -30.09
CA SER A 262 -27.60 -38.82 -29.40
C SER A 262 -29.00 -39.34 -29.78
N ARG A 263 -29.65 -38.78 -30.83
CA ARG A 263 -30.95 -39.26 -31.35
C ARG A 263 -30.86 -39.92 -32.73
N HIS A 264 -29.85 -40.76 -32.93
CA HIS A 264 -29.84 -41.70 -34.05
C HIS A 264 -29.31 -43.03 -33.55
N TYR A 265 -30.25 -43.91 -33.18
CA TYR A 265 -30.23 -45.37 -33.28
C TYR A 265 -31.43 -45.84 -32.47
N ASP A 266 -32.60 -45.92 -33.11
CA ASP A 266 -33.68 -46.87 -32.80
C ASP A 266 -34.93 -46.49 -33.61
N SER A 267 -34.90 -46.77 -34.91
CA SER A 267 -36.11 -46.93 -35.72
C SER A 267 -36.22 -48.41 -36.08
N SER A 268 -36.67 -49.19 -35.12
CA SER A 268 -37.09 -50.57 -35.32
C SER A 268 -38.56 -50.62 -35.77
N ALA A 269 -38.80 -51.41 -36.82
CA ALA A 269 -39.97 -52.26 -37.06
C ALA A 269 -41.31 -51.64 -37.55
N GLY A 270 -41.45 -51.55 -38.89
CA GLY A 270 -42.55 -52.12 -39.72
C GLY A 270 -43.93 -51.43 -39.78
N PRO A 271 -44.84 -51.80 -40.73
CA PRO A 271 -44.65 -52.43 -42.04
C PRO A 271 -45.09 -51.52 -43.24
N ASP A 272 -44.38 -51.71 -44.35
CA ASP A 272 -44.85 -51.84 -45.74
C ASP A 272 -46.29 -51.43 -46.10
N ASN A 273 -46.38 -50.32 -46.85
CA ASN A 273 -47.43 -50.13 -47.86
C ASN A 273 -46.74 -49.81 -49.19
N PHE A 274 -46.63 -50.87 -50.00
CA PHE A 274 -46.45 -50.80 -51.45
C PHE A 274 -47.73 -50.23 -52.07
N ASP A 275 -47.57 -49.28 -53.00
CA ASP A 275 -48.27 -49.19 -54.30
C ASP A 275 -48.11 -47.77 -54.86
N GLY A 276 -47.72 -47.64 -56.14
CA GLY A 276 -47.73 -46.35 -56.85
C GLY A 276 -46.49 -46.01 -57.66
N ASP A 277 -46.12 -46.92 -58.55
CA ASP A 277 -45.45 -46.75 -59.84
C ASP A 277 -45.71 -45.42 -60.61
N GLY A 278 -44.65 -44.86 -61.18
CA GLY A 278 -44.72 -43.74 -62.13
C GLY A 278 -43.36 -43.13 -62.50
N TRP A 279 -42.75 -43.67 -63.56
CA TRP A 279 -41.47 -43.26 -64.16
C TRP A 279 -41.50 -41.87 -64.82
N SER A 280 -40.39 -41.12 -64.78
CA SER A 280 -39.58 -40.73 -65.96
C SER A 280 -38.56 -39.63 -65.64
N ASP A 281 -37.29 -40.03 -65.59
CA ASP A 281 -36.15 -39.53 -66.37
C ASP A 281 -36.07 -38.02 -66.75
N SER A 282 -34.98 -37.36 -66.35
CA SER A 282 -34.29 -36.32 -67.13
C SER A 282 -32.92 -36.02 -66.52
N SER A 283 -31.94 -36.68 -67.09
CA SER A 283 -30.52 -36.35 -67.13
C SER A 283 -30.22 -34.92 -67.60
N GLU A 284 -29.27 -34.24 -66.93
CA GLU A 284 -28.31 -33.23 -67.45
C GLU A 284 -27.45 -32.81 -66.22
N GLY A 285 -26.13 -32.94 -66.13
CA GLY A 285 -25.09 -33.06 -67.15
C GLY A 285 -24.49 -31.70 -67.49
N PHE A 286 -23.69 -31.07 -66.60
CA PHE A 286 -22.60 -30.13 -66.95
C PHE A 286 -21.79 -29.79 -65.67
N ASP A 287 -20.61 -30.36 -65.42
CA ASP A 287 -19.28 -30.05 -65.96
C ASP A 287 -18.66 -28.72 -65.49
N ARG A 288 -17.54 -28.87 -64.73
CA ARG A 288 -16.31 -28.05 -64.69
C ARG A 288 -16.31 -26.56 -64.30
N SER A 289 -15.59 -26.27 -63.22
CA SER A 289 -14.32 -25.46 -63.17
C SER A 289 -14.02 -25.16 -61.68
N ASN A 290 -13.04 -25.80 -61.04
CA ASN A 290 -11.60 -25.55 -61.08
C ASN A 290 -11.17 -24.07 -61.02
N ASP A 291 -10.36 -23.82 -59.99
CA ASP A 291 -9.32 -22.79 -59.86
C ASP A 291 -9.76 -21.32 -59.84
N TYR A 292 -9.47 -20.64 -58.71
CA TYR A 292 -8.39 -19.64 -58.68
C TYR A 292 -8.12 -19.17 -57.24
N ASP A 293 -6.90 -19.49 -56.81
CA ASP A 293 -5.95 -18.61 -56.12
C ASP A 293 -6.20 -18.08 -54.70
N SER A 294 -5.49 -18.73 -53.78
CA SER A 294 -4.41 -18.13 -52.99
C SER A 294 -3.93 -16.74 -53.42
N ASN A 295 -3.94 -15.79 -52.48
CA ASN A 295 -2.90 -14.78 -52.24
C ASN A 295 -3.29 -14.04 -50.94
N ASN A 296 -2.76 -14.40 -49.77
CA ASN A 296 -1.42 -14.06 -49.31
C ASN A 296 -1.04 -12.61 -49.67
N PHE A 297 -1.40 -11.66 -48.80
CA PHE A 297 -0.61 -10.45 -48.60
C PHE A 297 -0.58 -10.12 -47.11
N ASN A 298 0.48 -10.63 -46.48
CA ASN A 298 1.25 -9.88 -45.49
C ASN A 298 1.33 -8.40 -45.89
N ASN A 299 1.07 -7.49 -44.96
CA ASN A 299 1.83 -6.25 -44.85
C ASN A 299 1.60 -5.60 -43.48
N ASP A 300 2.65 -5.66 -42.67
CA ASP A 300 3.35 -4.48 -42.14
C ASP A 300 2.53 -3.42 -41.37
N LYS A 301 2.58 -3.48 -40.03
CA LYS A 301 3.41 -2.59 -39.17
C LYS A 301 3.00 -2.67 -37.69
#